data_AF-A0A661D4B0-F1
#
_entry.id   AF-A0A661D4B0-F1
#
_cell.length_a   1.000
_cell.length_b   1.000
_cell.length_c   1.000
_cell.angle_alpha   90.00
_cell.angle_beta   90.00
_cell.angle_gamma   90.00
#
_symmetry.space_group_name_H-M   'P 1'
#
loop_
_entity.id
_entity.type
_entity.pdbx_description
1 polymer ?
#
loop_
_entity_poly.entity_id
_entity_poly.type
_entity_poly.pdbx_seq_one_letter_code
_entity_poly.pdbx_strand_id
1 'polypeptide(L)'
;MLKKFIIPLIIFILAIVFFKVMLSTKDKSAAIEINEHIWRVEQSIVDKQSLSPAITLYGRVESSELLNSAAPAASQVAKVLVKEGETIEKGQLMLSLDKADFEPLLKQAQAKVNELNALIKSEQLRHEVNLTSLK
;
A
#
# COMPACT_ATOMS: atom_id res chain seq x y z
N MET A 1 -85.41 -82.22 31.06
CA MET A 1 -83.94 -82.36 31.16
C MET A 1 -83.14 -81.12 30.69
N LEU A 2 -83.78 -80.00 30.30
CA LEU A 2 -83.07 -78.85 29.72
C LEU A 2 -82.57 -77.80 30.76
N LYS A 3 -83.24 -77.65 31.91
CA LYS A 3 -82.87 -76.69 32.97
C LYS A 3 -81.54 -77.00 33.69
N LYS A 4 -81.06 -78.25 33.64
CA LYS A 4 -79.80 -78.68 34.27
C LYS A 4 -78.55 -78.24 33.48
N PHE A 5 -78.70 -77.94 32.18
CA PHE A 5 -77.62 -77.45 31.31
C PHE A 5 -77.63 -75.92 31.11
N ILE A 6 -78.74 -75.24 31.38
CA ILE A 6 -78.85 -73.77 31.20
C ILE A 6 -78.04 -73.02 32.25
N ILE A 7 -78.05 -73.46 33.51
CA ILE A 7 -77.32 -72.83 34.61
C ILE A 7 -75.79 -72.84 34.37
N PRO A 8 -75.14 -73.98 34.05
CA PRO A 8 -73.70 -73.98 33.78
C PRO A 8 -73.33 -73.17 32.53
N LEU A 9 -74.20 -73.11 31.51
CA LEU A 9 -73.98 -72.31 30.31
C LEU A 9 -73.96 -70.81 30.61
N ILE A 10 -74.86 -70.33 31.48
CA ILE A 10 -74.90 -68.93 31.92
C ILE A 10 -73.63 -68.54 32.67
N ILE A 11 -73.16 -69.39 33.59
CA ILE A 11 -71.92 -69.14 34.36
C ILE A 11 -70.72 -69.07 33.42
N PHE A 12 -70.67 -69.94 32.40
CA PHE A 12 -69.59 -69.96 31.43
C PHE A 12 -69.56 -68.68 30.57
N ILE A 13 -70.74 -68.23 30.11
CA ILE A 13 -70.87 -66.95 29.39
C ILE A 13 -70.43 -65.79 30.28
N LEU A 14 -70.84 -65.78 31.55
CA LEU A 14 -70.48 -64.73 32.50
C LEU A 14 -68.96 -64.66 32.74
N ALA A 15 -68.31 -65.82 32.86
CA ALA A 15 -66.85 -65.90 33.02
C ALA A 15 -66.11 -65.35 31.78
N ILE A 16 -66.59 -65.65 30.57
CA ILE A 16 -66.01 -65.13 29.33
C ILE A 16 -66.15 -63.61 29.25
N VAL A 17 -67.33 -63.09 29.61
CA VAL A 17 -67.59 -61.63 29.63
C VAL A 17 -66.66 -60.96 30.65
N PHE A 18 -66.56 -61.50 31.86
CA PHE A 18 -65.68 -60.97 32.89
C PHE A 18 -64.20 -60.98 32.48
N PHE A 19 -63.74 -62.08 31.88
CA PHE A 19 -62.37 -62.21 31.39
C PHE A 19 -62.05 -61.19 30.29
N LYS A 20 -62.98 -60.96 29.35
CA LYS A 20 -62.80 -59.93 28.31
C LYS A 20 -62.70 -58.52 28.87
N VAL A 21 -63.50 -58.18 29.88
CA VAL A 21 -63.43 -56.87 30.55
C VAL A 21 -62.08 -56.67 31.23
N MET A 22 -61.56 -57.71 31.90
CA MET A 22 -60.26 -57.65 32.55
C MET A 22 -59.11 -57.50 31.53
N LEU A 23 -59.18 -58.20 30.40
CA LEU A 23 -58.17 -58.07 29.34
C LEU A 23 -58.17 -56.67 28.70
N SER A 24 -59.34 -56.04 28.59
CA SER A 24 -59.48 -54.68 28.04
C SER A 24 -58.95 -53.59 28.98
N THR A 25 -58.82 -53.89 30.27
CA THR A 25 -58.31 -52.94 31.28
C THR A 25 -56.79 -53.03 31.45
N LYS A 26 -56.12 -53.92 30.68
CA LYS A 26 -54.67 -54.02 30.69
C LYS A 26 -54.09 -52.84 29.91
N ASP A 27 -53.71 -51.78 30.61
CA ASP A 27 -53.01 -50.63 30.04
C ASP A 27 -51.73 -51.09 29.35
N LYS A 28 -51.67 -50.88 28.02
CA LYS A 28 -50.45 -51.03 27.24
C LYS A 28 -49.56 -49.83 27.57
N SER A 29 -48.72 -50.00 28.58
CA SER A 29 -47.65 -49.05 28.92
C SER A 29 -46.91 -48.65 27.65
N ALA A 30 -46.94 -47.36 27.32
CA ALA A 30 -46.25 -46.83 26.15
C ALA A 30 -44.76 -47.15 26.27
N ALA A 31 -44.16 -47.64 25.19
CA ALA A 31 -42.72 -47.84 25.11
C ALA A 31 -42.04 -46.49 25.32
N ILE A 32 -41.10 -46.43 26.26
CA ILE A 32 -40.35 -45.21 26.56
C ILE A 32 -39.47 -44.91 25.34
N GLU A 33 -39.84 -43.90 24.55
CA GLU A 33 -38.99 -43.37 23.49
C GLU A 33 -37.75 -42.72 24.13
N ILE A 34 -36.60 -43.37 23.99
CA ILE A 34 -35.31 -42.83 24.43
C ILE A 34 -34.97 -41.68 23.48
N ASN A 35 -35.31 -40.46 23.87
CA ASN A 35 -34.87 -39.27 23.17
C ASN A 35 -33.37 -39.08 23.46
N GLU A 36 -32.55 -39.19 22.41
CA GLU A 36 -31.11 -38.97 22.49
C GLU A 36 -30.81 -37.56 23.01
N HIS A 37 -29.80 -37.44 23.87
CA HIS A 37 -29.42 -36.17 24.46
C HIS A 37 -28.81 -35.26 23.38
N ILE A 38 -29.51 -34.20 22.98
CA ILE A 38 -29.02 -33.23 22.00
C ILE A 38 -28.24 -32.15 22.76
N TRP A 39 -26.91 -32.21 22.71
CA TRP A 39 -26.06 -31.15 23.26
C TRP A 39 -26.23 -29.88 22.43
N ARG A 40 -26.67 -28.80 23.08
CA ARG A 40 -26.77 -27.49 22.46
C ARG A 40 -25.36 -26.96 22.18
N VAL A 41 -25.08 -26.68 20.91
CA VAL A 41 -23.89 -25.94 20.47
C VAL A 41 -24.29 -24.55 20.00
N GLU A 42 -23.39 -23.61 20.16
CA GLU A 42 -23.53 -22.27 19.61
C GLU A 42 -22.75 -22.21 18.29
N GLN A 43 -23.43 -21.82 17.21
CA GLN A 43 -22.82 -21.66 15.89
C GLN A 43 -23.08 -20.24 15.38
N SER A 44 -22.11 -19.69 14.65
CA SER A 44 -22.28 -18.50 13.84
C SER A 44 -22.02 -18.86 12.38
N ILE A 45 -22.94 -18.48 11.50
CA ILE A 45 -22.76 -18.63 10.05
C ILE A 45 -21.82 -17.51 9.61
N VAL A 46 -20.75 -17.87 8.87
CA VAL A 46 -19.76 -16.93 8.35
C VAL A 46 -19.92 -16.85 6.84
N ASP A 47 -20.25 -15.66 6.34
CA ASP A 47 -20.32 -15.39 4.91
C ASP A 47 -19.00 -14.85 4.38
N LYS A 48 -18.64 -15.28 3.16
CA LYS A 48 -17.45 -14.75 2.48
C LYS A 48 -17.71 -13.30 2.09
N GLN A 49 -16.92 -12.39 2.65
CA GLN A 49 -16.94 -10.98 2.30
C GLN A 49 -15.58 -10.54 1.75
N SER A 50 -15.59 -9.67 0.74
CA SER A 50 -14.38 -9.05 0.22
C SER A 50 -14.16 -7.74 0.97
N LEU A 51 -13.28 -7.76 1.96
CA LEU A 51 -12.95 -6.59 2.75
C LEU A 51 -11.67 -5.95 2.24
N SER A 52 -11.67 -4.62 2.11
CA SER A 52 -10.48 -3.83 1.74
C SER A 52 -10.15 -2.90 2.91
N PRO A 53 -9.10 -3.21 3.71
CA PRO A 53 -8.74 -2.37 4.84
C PRO A 53 -8.23 -1.01 4.35
N ALA A 54 -8.78 0.06 4.91
CA ALA A 54 -8.30 1.42 4.69
C ALA A 54 -7.47 1.86 5.90
N ILE A 55 -6.27 2.37 5.67
CA ILE A 55 -5.38 2.90 6.70
C ILE A 55 -5.22 4.40 6.46
N THR A 56 -5.51 5.21 7.48
CA THR A 56 -5.26 6.65 7.42
C THR A 56 -3.82 6.93 7.80
N LEU A 57 -3.05 7.49 6.87
CA LEU A 57 -1.65 7.88 7.09
C LEU A 57 -1.55 9.40 7.18
N TYR A 58 -0.77 9.89 8.14
CA TYR A 58 -0.44 11.30 8.27
C TYR A 58 0.98 11.54 7.79
N GLY A 59 1.16 12.56 6.97
CA GLY A 59 2.45 12.97 6.44
C GLY A 59 2.51 14.47 6.26
N ARG A 60 3.69 14.97 5.92
CA ARG A 60 3.91 16.37 5.58
C ARG A 60 4.22 16.47 4.09
N VAL A 61 3.65 17.48 3.44
CA VAL A 61 4.04 17.85 2.07
C VAL A 61 5.28 18.74 2.17
N GLU A 62 6.35 18.32 1.53
CA GLU A 62 7.60 19.06 1.43
C GLU A 62 7.93 19.31 -0.04
N SER A 63 8.74 20.35 -0.30
CA SER A 63 9.22 20.60 -1.66
C SER A 63 10.14 19.46 -2.08
N SER A 64 9.98 18.93 -3.29
CA SER A 64 10.86 17.88 -3.81
C SER A 64 12.30 18.36 -3.92
N GLU A 65 12.50 19.64 -4.21
CA GLU A 65 13.80 20.28 -4.31
C GLU A 65 13.76 21.67 -3.64
N LEU A 66 14.79 21.97 -2.86
CA LEU A 66 15.05 23.30 -2.31
C LEU A 66 16.39 23.76 -2.86
N LEU A 67 16.38 24.83 -3.65
CA LEU A 67 17.58 25.41 -4.23
C LEU A 67 17.87 26.76 -3.56
N ASN A 68 18.99 26.82 -2.85
CA ASN A 68 19.55 28.08 -2.37
C ASN A 68 20.62 28.55 -3.35
N SER A 69 20.29 29.54 -4.18
CA SER A 69 21.24 30.12 -5.13
C SER A 69 22.06 31.22 -4.47
N ALA A 70 23.38 31.19 -4.68
CA ALA A 70 24.32 32.23 -4.25
C ALA A 70 25.13 32.73 -5.45
N ALA A 71 25.58 33.97 -5.39
CA ALA A 71 26.49 34.51 -6.39
C ALA A 71 27.83 33.74 -6.33
N PRO A 72 28.43 33.38 -7.48
CA PRO A 72 29.67 32.59 -7.51
C PRO A 72 30.89 33.39 -7.03
N ALA A 73 30.81 34.72 -6.97
CA ALA A 73 31.86 35.59 -6.50
C ALA A 73 31.27 36.83 -5.80
N ALA A 74 32.06 37.44 -4.91
CA ALA A 74 31.73 38.72 -4.32
C ALA A 74 31.83 39.82 -5.39
N SER A 75 30.70 40.47 -5.68
CA SER A 75 30.59 41.53 -6.68
C SER A 75 29.36 42.37 -6.38
N GLN A 76 29.31 43.58 -6.95
CA GLN A 76 28.15 44.43 -6.81
C GLN A 76 26.99 43.95 -7.72
N VAL A 77 25.75 44.03 -7.21
CA VAL A 77 24.55 43.71 -7.98
C VAL A 77 24.24 44.88 -8.92
N ALA A 78 24.25 44.61 -10.23
CA ALA A 78 23.89 45.60 -11.23
C ALA A 78 22.37 45.68 -11.44
N LYS A 79 21.68 44.54 -11.58
CA LYS A 79 20.23 44.47 -11.82
C LYS A 79 19.62 43.20 -11.25
N VAL A 80 18.43 43.34 -10.67
CA VAL A 80 17.55 42.23 -10.29
C VAL A 80 16.41 42.17 -11.31
N LEU A 81 16.20 41.00 -11.91
CA LEU A 81 15.28 40.82 -13.05
C LEU A 81 14.03 40.00 -12.71
N VAL A 82 14.01 39.36 -11.54
CA VAL A 82 12.88 38.57 -11.05
C VAL A 82 12.39 39.11 -9.72
N LYS A 83 11.10 38.96 -9.46
CA LYS A 83 10.50 39.36 -8.18
C LYS A 83 10.32 38.16 -7.27
N GLU A 84 10.20 38.44 -5.98
CA GLU A 84 9.87 37.40 -4.99
C GLU A 84 8.50 36.79 -5.29
N GLY A 85 8.44 35.45 -5.24
CA GLY A 85 7.23 34.68 -5.55
C GLY A 85 6.96 34.45 -7.04
N GLU A 86 7.84 34.93 -7.93
CA GLU A 86 7.72 34.70 -9.37
C GLU A 86 8.17 33.30 -9.77
N THR A 87 7.41 32.63 -10.64
CA THR A 87 7.79 31.34 -11.21
C THR A 87 8.86 31.55 -12.29
N ILE A 88 9.93 30.77 -12.22
CA ILE A 88 11.06 30.85 -13.16
C ILE A 88 11.32 29.52 -13.86
N GLU A 89 11.94 29.59 -15.04
CA GLU A 89 12.41 28.42 -15.78
C GLU A 89 13.91 28.17 -15.59
N LYS A 90 14.35 26.93 -15.84
CA LYS A 90 15.77 26.57 -15.74
C LYS A 90 16.61 27.38 -16.74
N GLY A 91 17.62 28.07 -16.23
CA GLY A 91 18.52 28.90 -17.04
C GLY A 91 18.03 30.33 -17.25
N GLN A 92 16.88 30.70 -16.69
CA GLN A 92 16.40 32.08 -16.71
C GLN A 92 17.33 32.99 -15.91
N LEU A 93 17.66 34.16 -16.48
CA LEU A 93 18.50 35.16 -15.82
C LEU A 93 17.71 35.86 -14.70
N MET A 94 18.09 35.61 -13.45
CA MET A 94 17.45 36.20 -12.28
C MET A 94 18.09 37.52 -11.84
N LEU A 95 19.41 37.60 -11.96
CA LEU A 95 20.26 38.63 -11.38
C LEU A 95 21.46 38.84 -12.32
N SER A 96 21.88 40.09 -12.48
CA SER A 96 23.15 40.44 -13.11
C SER A 96 24.07 41.10 -12.08
N LEU A 97 25.31 40.60 -12.02
CA LEU A 97 26.41 41.23 -11.31
C LEU A 97 27.06 42.30 -12.20
N ASP A 98 27.84 43.21 -11.61
CA ASP A 98 28.59 44.20 -12.37
C ASP A 98 29.72 43.55 -13.16
N LYS A 99 29.77 43.83 -14.46
CA LYS A 99 30.81 43.31 -15.36
C LYS A 99 32.18 43.91 -15.04
N ALA A 100 32.23 45.13 -14.52
CA ALA A 100 33.48 45.83 -14.23
C ALA A 100 34.39 45.05 -13.26
N ASP A 101 33.79 44.29 -12.34
CA ASP A 101 34.53 43.46 -11.37
C ASP A 101 35.25 42.26 -12.03
N PHE A 102 34.70 41.76 -13.15
CA PHE A 102 35.20 40.55 -13.83
C PHE A 102 36.07 40.84 -15.06
N GLU A 103 35.89 42.00 -15.70
CA GLU A 103 36.62 42.41 -16.90
C GLU A 103 38.15 42.36 -16.77
N PRO A 104 38.78 42.85 -15.67
CA PRO A 104 40.23 42.79 -15.52
C PRO A 104 40.76 41.36 -15.45
N LEU A 105 40.10 40.49 -14.68
CA LEU A 105 40.48 39.09 -14.54
C LEU A 105 40.36 38.35 -15.86
N LEU A 106 39.28 38.59 -16.60
CA LEU A 106 39.07 38.02 -17.93
C LEU A 106 40.17 38.45 -18.90
N LYS A 107 40.51 39.74 -18.93
CA LYS A 107 41.57 40.28 -19.79
C LYS A 107 42.93 39.70 -19.46
N GLN A 108 43.27 39.56 -18.18
CA GLN A 108 44.52 38.94 -17.76
C GLN A 108 44.60 37.47 -18.18
N ALA A 109 43.52 36.70 -17.98
CA ALA A 109 43.46 35.31 -18.41
C ALA A 109 43.62 35.18 -19.93
N GLN A 110 42.92 36.02 -20.71
CA GLN A 110 43.03 36.02 -22.16
C GLN A 110 44.44 36.41 -22.64
N ALA A 111 45.06 37.42 -22.01
CA ALA A 111 46.43 37.80 -22.30
C ALA A 111 47.40 36.64 -22.03
N LYS A 112 47.19 35.89 -20.95
CA LYS A 112 48.03 34.72 -20.62
C LYS A 112 47.88 33.59 -21.64
N VAL A 113 46.65 33.31 -22.07
CA VAL A 113 46.40 32.34 -23.15
C VAL A 113 47.11 32.75 -24.43
N ASN A 114 47.03 34.04 -24.80
CA ASN A 114 47.67 34.55 -26.01
C ASN A 114 49.20 34.47 -25.94
N GLU A 115 49.80 34.81 -24.79
CA GLU A 115 51.24 34.67 -24.55
C GLU A 115 51.70 33.22 -24.70
N LEU A 116 51.00 32.27 -24.08
CA LEU A 116 51.34 30.85 -24.16
C LEU A 116 51.20 30.31 -25.59
N ASN A 117 50.16 30.71 -26.31
CA ASN A 117 50.00 30.34 -27.72
C ASN A 117 51.12 30.89 -28.59
N ALA A 118 51.57 32.13 -28.35
CA ALA A 118 52.71 32.70 -29.06
C ALA A 118 54.00 31.93 -28.76
N LEU A 119 54.19 31.51 -27.50
CA LEU A 119 55.35 30.70 -27.10
C LEU A 119 55.36 29.33 -27.79
N ILE A 120 54.23 28.62 -27.78
CA ILE A 120 54.08 27.33 -28.47
C ILE A 120 54.41 27.48 -29.96
N LYS A 121 53.86 28.50 -30.61
CA LYS A 121 54.13 28.76 -32.03
C LYS A 121 55.61 29.05 -32.28
N SER A 122 56.26 29.81 -31.39
CA SER A 122 57.69 30.11 -31.51
C SER A 122 58.56 28.85 -31.38
N GLU A 123 58.21 27.95 -30.45
CA GLU A 123 58.92 26.67 -30.26
C GLU A 123 58.72 25.73 -31.45
N GLN A 124 57.51 25.66 -32.01
CA GLN A 124 57.23 24.89 -33.22
C GLN A 124 58.09 25.36 -34.39
N LEU A 125 58.15 26.68 -34.62
CA LEU A 125 59.02 27.26 -35.65
C LEU A 125 60.50 26.95 -35.39
N ARG A 126 60.94 27.04 -34.13
CA ARG A 126 62.32 26.69 -33.73
C ARG A 126 62.63 25.22 -34.02
N HIS A 127 61.68 24.33 -33.74
CA HIS A 127 61.81 22.91 -33.98
C HIS A 127 61.90 22.59 -35.48
N GLU A 128 61.05 23.20 -36.31
CA GLU A 128 61.08 23.05 -37.77
C GLU A 128 62.43 23.48 -38.35
N VAL A 129 62.93 24.67 -37.95
CA VAL A 129 64.23 25.18 -38.40
C VAL A 129 65.35 24.21 -38.00
N ASN A 130 65.33 23.69 -36.78
CA ASN A 130 66.35 22.74 -36.31
C ASN A 130 66.35 21.44 -37.14
N LEU A 131 65.17 20.88 -37.43
CA LEU A 131 65.06 19.70 -38.29
C LEU A 131 65.59 19.92 -39.71
N THR A 132 65.37 21.11 -40.30
CA THR A 132 65.91 21.42 -41.63
C THR A 132 67.43 21.57 -41.64
N SER A 133 68.04 21.96 -40.52
CA SER A 133 69.50 22.14 -40.41
C SER A 133 70.30 20.86 -40.20
N LEU A 134 69.62 19.73 -39.91
CA LEU A 134 70.21 18.41 -39.67
C LEU A 134 70.33 17.55 -40.94
N LYS A 135 69.87 18.04 -42.10
CA LYS A 135 70.01 17.41 -43.42
C LYS A 135 71.08 18.13 -44.24
#